data_AF-A0A1J4KYJ8-F1
#
_entry.id   AF-A0A1J4KYJ8-F1
#
_cell.length_a   1.000
_cell.length_b   1.000
_cell.length_c   1.000
_cell.angle_alpha   90.00
_cell.angle_beta   90.00
_cell.angle_gamma   90.00
#
_symmetry.space_group_name_H-M   'P 1'
#
loop_
_entity.id
_entity.type
_entity.pdbx_description
1 polymer ?
#
loop_
_entity_poly.entity_id
_entity_poly.type
_entity_poly.pdbx_seq_one_letter_code
_entity_poly.pdbx_strand_id
1 'polypeptide(L)'
;MYTEEQYLADLEKISKEEYSDLAAYKAQSPTDNLNIYRFQFVLLLSAFKKNDFENARTVANNNAEVLIKFVDNFDLNLLTNENPQPPFDFLLLTFMNSTTAGPNHSLFIKLFQHYNTIKKYLSEFSGETVFLNDRSRPTEVSMPLDEARNTVQARLDYLAENIASLLYSSGQHQLLLTFLTDFCLENFTTNETTLSQLGRVALACGDNQMASTFFGDVKDEGLKSANQGYISFYSSAFQSARKEFQAAGEKGPANSDACLKYMGQFTTDPSESTAVKAKKQTAEDRTQWPMQPR
;
A
#
# COMPACT_ATOMS: atom_id res chain seq x y z
N MET A 1 -14.91 -2.53 30.28
CA MET A 1 -14.43 -3.17 29.04
C MET A 1 -14.48 -2.16 27.91
N TYR A 2 -13.62 -2.28 26.91
CA TYR A 2 -13.60 -1.35 25.76
C TYR A 2 -14.85 -1.52 24.88
N THR A 3 -15.48 -0.42 24.48
CA THR A 3 -16.76 -0.42 23.74
C THR A 3 -16.63 0.17 22.34
N GLU A 4 -17.66 -0.03 21.52
CA GLU A 4 -17.76 0.59 20.18
C GLU A 4 -17.75 2.12 20.23
N GLU A 5 -18.49 2.72 21.17
CA GLU A 5 -18.49 4.18 21.36
C GLU A 5 -17.10 4.71 21.71
N GLN A 6 -16.35 3.97 22.54
CA GLN A 6 -14.97 4.31 22.88
C GLN A 6 -14.03 4.15 21.68
N TYR A 7 -14.25 3.13 20.85
CA TYR A 7 -13.51 2.93 19.61
C TYR A 7 -13.68 4.11 18.65
N LEU A 8 -14.91 4.54 18.39
CA LEU A 8 -15.20 5.68 17.52
C LEU A 8 -14.60 6.99 18.06
N ALA A 9 -14.75 7.23 19.37
CA ALA A 9 -14.17 8.40 20.02
C ALA A 9 -12.64 8.41 19.96
N ASP A 10 -11.99 7.25 20.12
CA ASP A 10 -10.53 7.14 20.02
C ASP A 10 -10.03 7.35 18.59
N LEU A 11 -10.74 6.84 17.56
CA LEU A 11 -10.42 7.14 16.16
C LEU A 11 -10.52 8.63 15.84
N GLU A 12 -11.54 9.32 16.36
CA GLU A 12 -11.70 10.76 16.18
C GLU A 12 -10.53 11.52 16.83
N LYS A 13 -10.15 11.17 18.06
CA LYS A 13 -8.99 11.76 18.75
C LYS A 13 -7.69 11.55 17.97
N ILE A 14 -7.44 10.32 17.51
CA ILE A 14 -6.27 10.01 16.67
C ILE A 14 -6.24 10.87 15.41
N SER A 15 -7.39 11.11 14.77
CA SER A 15 -7.48 11.96 13.57
C SER A 15 -7.13 13.44 13.84
N LYS A 16 -7.26 13.89 15.08
CA LYS A 16 -6.91 15.24 15.56
C LYS A 16 -5.51 15.29 16.19
N GLU A 17 -4.72 14.23 16.01
CA GLU A 17 -3.39 14.05 16.60
C GLU A 17 -3.38 14.01 18.15
N GLU A 18 -4.51 13.67 18.76
CA GLU A 18 -4.68 13.58 20.21
C GLU A 18 -4.47 12.13 20.68
N TYR A 19 -3.28 11.82 21.19
CA TYR A 19 -2.92 10.42 21.47
C TYR A 19 -2.68 10.08 22.95
N SER A 20 -2.78 11.00 23.91
CA SER A 20 -2.44 10.72 25.32
C SER A 20 -3.58 10.06 26.11
N ASP A 21 -4.82 10.41 25.79
CA ASP A 21 -6.01 10.07 26.59
C ASP A 21 -7.02 9.24 25.80
N LEU A 22 -6.51 8.25 25.08
CA LEU A 22 -7.33 7.24 24.42
C LEU A 22 -7.95 6.32 25.47
N ALA A 23 -9.23 6.03 25.32
CA ALA A 23 -9.95 5.10 26.19
C ALA A 23 -9.31 3.71 26.17
N ALA A 24 -8.72 3.30 25.05
CA ALA A 24 -8.01 2.02 24.91
C ALA A 24 -6.86 1.83 25.91
N TYR A 25 -6.20 2.90 26.37
CA TYR A 25 -5.12 2.76 27.36
C TYR A 25 -5.61 2.52 28.79
N LYS A 26 -6.86 2.88 29.09
CA LYS A 26 -7.45 2.82 30.44
C LYS A 26 -8.47 1.69 30.55
N ALA A 27 -9.02 1.23 29.43
CA ALA A 27 -10.02 0.18 29.38
C ALA A 27 -9.41 -1.21 29.56
N GLN A 28 -10.17 -2.11 30.18
CA GLN A 28 -9.89 -3.54 30.13
C GLN A 28 -10.18 -4.09 28.72
N SER A 29 -9.32 -5.00 28.26
CA SER A 29 -9.49 -5.71 26.98
C SER A 29 -10.89 -6.33 26.89
N PRO A 30 -11.59 -6.19 25.76
CA PRO A 30 -12.84 -6.90 25.51
C PRO A 30 -12.65 -8.42 25.44
N THR A 31 -13.77 -9.14 25.47
CA THR A 31 -13.82 -10.59 25.34
C THR A 31 -14.44 -11.04 24.02
N ASP A 32 -15.23 -10.19 23.35
CA ASP A 32 -15.76 -10.48 22.02
C ASP A 32 -14.72 -10.15 20.92
N ASN A 33 -14.70 -10.99 19.88
CA ASN A 33 -13.68 -10.90 18.82
C ASN A 33 -13.70 -9.54 18.10
N LEU A 34 -14.89 -8.95 17.90
CA LEU A 34 -15.01 -7.67 17.18
C LEU A 34 -14.32 -6.54 17.93
N ASN A 35 -14.68 -6.36 19.20
CA ASN A 35 -14.12 -5.30 20.02
C ASN A 35 -12.68 -5.58 20.40
N ILE A 36 -12.24 -6.85 20.45
CA ILE A 36 -10.81 -7.19 20.57
C ILE A 36 -10.04 -6.62 19.38
N TYR A 37 -10.46 -6.85 18.13
CA TYR A 37 -9.78 -6.30 16.96
C TYR A 37 -9.76 -4.76 16.96
N ARG A 38 -10.88 -4.13 17.31
CA ARG A 38 -10.98 -2.66 17.42
C ARG A 38 -10.04 -2.09 18.49
N PHE A 39 -10.02 -2.72 19.66
CA PHE A 39 -9.15 -2.35 20.77
C PHE A 39 -7.66 -2.46 20.39
N GLN A 40 -7.25 -3.59 19.82
CA GLN A 40 -5.87 -3.82 19.39
C GLN A 40 -5.47 -2.88 18.24
N PHE A 41 -6.39 -2.59 17.33
CA PHE A 41 -6.16 -1.63 16.26
C PHE A 41 -5.88 -0.22 16.79
N VAL A 42 -6.64 0.27 17.78
CA VAL A 42 -6.39 1.60 18.38
C VAL A 42 -5.04 1.65 19.08
N LEU A 43 -4.66 0.60 19.81
CA LEU A 43 -3.34 0.52 20.43
C LEU A 43 -2.21 0.57 19.38
N LEU A 44 -2.34 -0.20 18.30
CA LEU A 44 -1.35 -0.25 17.23
C LEU A 44 -1.29 1.07 16.45
N LEU A 45 -2.43 1.60 16.02
CA LEU A 45 -2.53 2.83 15.24
C LEU A 45 -1.96 4.02 16.02
N SER A 46 -2.30 4.14 17.30
CA SER A 46 -1.80 5.22 18.15
C SER A 46 -0.29 5.13 18.39
N ALA A 47 0.26 3.93 18.61
CA ALA A 47 1.71 3.73 18.72
C ALA A 47 2.43 4.10 17.42
N PHE A 48 1.89 3.66 16.27
CA PHE A 48 2.42 3.99 14.95
C PHE A 48 2.41 5.51 14.70
N LYS A 49 1.29 6.19 14.96
CA LYS A 49 1.15 7.65 14.77
C LYS A 49 2.04 8.48 15.70
N LYS A 50 2.37 7.97 16.90
CA LYS A 50 3.36 8.57 17.81
C LYS A 50 4.81 8.35 17.39
N ASN A 51 5.07 7.56 16.33
CA ASN A 51 6.39 7.03 16.00
C ASN A 51 7.01 6.17 17.12
N ASP A 52 6.18 5.52 17.93
CA ASP A 52 6.60 4.58 18.96
C ASP A 52 6.70 3.18 18.37
N PHE A 53 7.76 2.97 17.58
CA PHE A 53 7.94 1.75 16.78
C PHE A 53 8.15 0.49 17.63
N GLU A 54 8.66 0.61 18.85
CA GLU A 54 8.83 -0.54 19.76
C GLU A 54 7.47 -1.03 20.28
N ASN A 55 6.60 -0.11 20.70
CA ASN A 55 5.24 -0.49 21.09
C ASN A 55 4.41 -0.95 19.88
N ALA A 56 4.55 -0.30 18.72
CA ALA A 56 3.88 -0.75 17.50
C ALA A 56 4.30 -2.18 17.12
N ARG A 57 5.60 -2.50 17.17
CA ARG A 57 6.13 -3.85 16.94
C ARG A 57 5.60 -4.85 17.96
N THR A 58 5.54 -4.46 19.23
CA THR A 58 5.04 -5.33 20.31
C THR A 58 3.58 -5.69 20.09
N VAL A 59 2.72 -4.71 19.83
CA VAL A 59 1.29 -4.95 19.55
C VAL A 59 1.13 -5.77 18.27
N ALA A 60 1.88 -5.46 17.21
CA ALA A 60 1.83 -6.22 15.95
C ALA A 60 2.24 -7.68 16.15
N ASN A 61 3.35 -7.95 16.85
CA ASN A 61 3.80 -9.31 17.14
C ASN A 61 2.77 -10.11 17.95
N ASN A 62 2.11 -9.48 18.92
CA ASN A 62 1.09 -10.13 19.73
C ASN A 62 -0.17 -10.52 18.92
N ASN A 63 -0.42 -9.85 17.80
CA ASN A 63 -1.62 -10.06 16.98
C ASN A 63 -1.34 -10.86 15.68
N ALA A 64 -0.08 -10.93 15.23
CA ALA A 64 0.25 -11.46 13.91
C ALA A 64 -0.21 -12.92 13.71
N GLU A 65 -0.01 -13.81 14.68
CA GLU A 65 -0.40 -15.22 14.56
C GLU A 65 -1.94 -15.37 14.42
N VAL A 66 -2.71 -14.64 15.21
CA VAL A 66 -4.18 -14.65 15.15
C VAL A 66 -4.67 -14.13 13.81
N LEU A 67 -4.07 -13.06 13.30
CA LEU A 67 -4.46 -12.48 12.01
C LEU A 67 -4.08 -13.38 10.84
N ILE A 68 -2.94 -14.07 10.90
CA ILE A 68 -2.56 -15.08 9.89
C ILE A 68 -3.55 -16.24 9.91
N LYS A 69 -3.91 -16.75 11.08
CA LYS A 69 -4.92 -17.81 11.21
C LYS A 69 -6.28 -17.37 10.66
N PHE A 70 -6.67 -16.12 10.89
CA PHE A 70 -7.90 -15.57 10.30
C PHE A 70 -7.81 -15.57 8.77
N VAL A 71 -6.72 -15.06 8.20
CA VAL A 71 -6.50 -14.99 6.75
C VAL A 71 -6.48 -16.38 6.10
N ASP A 72 -5.75 -17.33 6.69
CA ASP A 72 -5.55 -18.68 6.14
C ASP A 72 -6.82 -19.55 6.27
N ASN A 73 -7.71 -19.28 7.24
CA ASN A 73 -8.93 -20.06 7.50
C ASN A 73 -10.22 -19.28 7.24
N PHE A 74 -10.16 -18.19 6.45
CA PHE A 74 -11.34 -17.36 6.21
C PHE A 74 -12.42 -18.14 5.45
N ASP A 75 -13.60 -18.25 6.06
CA ASP A 75 -14.77 -18.85 5.43
C ASP A 75 -15.53 -17.80 4.60
N LEU A 76 -15.65 -18.02 3.29
CA LEU A 76 -16.38 -17.13 2.39
C LEU A 76 -17.87 -17.00 2.73
N ASN A 77 -18.47 -17.98 3.44
CA ASN A 77 -19.84 -17.86 3.95
C ASN A 77 -20.00 -16.72 4.97
N LEU A 78 -18.90 -16.21 5.53
CA LEU A 78 -18.92 -15.04 6.41
C LEU A 78 -19.18 -13.74 5.63
N LEU A 79 -19.18 -13.78 4.29
CA LEU A 79 -19.61 -12.66 3.44
C LEU A 79 -21.12 -12.61 3.25
N THR A 80 -21.86 -13.65 3.66
CA THR A 80 -23.34 -13.69 3.60
C THR A 80 -24.01 -13.45 4.95
N ASN A 81 -23.25 -13.45 6.04
CA ASN A 81 -23.75 -13.26 7.41
C ASN A 81 -22.84 -12.29 8.16
N GLU A 82 -23.38 -11.58 9.16
CA GLU A 82 -22.57 -10.70 10.00
C GLU A 82 -21.52 -11.50 10.77
N ASN A 83 -20.24 -11.17 10.58
CA ASN A 83 -19.14 -11.78 11.32
C ASN A 83 -18.04 -10.76 11.65
N PRO A 84 -17.42 -10.83 12.84
CA PRO A 84 -16.28 -9.99 13.17
C PRO A 84 -15.07 -10.27 12.28
N GLN A 85 -14.81 -9.36 11.34
CA GLN A 85 -13.56 -9.32 10.58
C GLN A 85 -12.61 -8.30 11.22
N PRO A 86 -11.30 -8.56 11.27
CA PRO A 86 -10.32 -7.53 11.60
C PRO A 86 -10.39 -6.39 10.58
N PRO A 87 -10.28 -5.12 11.00
CA PRO A 87 -10.16 -4.02 10.04
C PRO A 87 -8.97 -4.23 9.08
N PHE A 88 -9.13 -3.86 7.81
CA PHE A 88 -8.07 -3.95 6.80
C PHE A 88 -6.81 -3.19 7.21
N ASP A 89 -6.97 -1.97 7.73
CA ASP A 89 -5.85 -1.16 8.23
C ASP A 89 -5.13 -1.84 9.40
N PHE A 90 -5.86 -2.62 10.20
CA PHE A 90 -5.27 -3.38 11.29
C PHE A 90 -4.41 -4.55 10.78
N LEU A 91 -4.89 -5.26 9.75
CA LEU A 91 -4.11 -6.29 9.04
C LEU A 91 -2.83 -5.70 8.45
N LEU A 92 -2.95 -4.59 7.71
CA LEU A 92 -1.83 -3.89 7.10
C LEU A 92 -0.78 -3.44 8.12
N LEU A 93 -1.21 -2.70 9.14
CA LEU A 93 -0.29 -2.18 10.17
C LEU A 93 0.38 -3.34 10.93
N THR A 94 -0.35 -4.42 11.21
CA THR A 94 0.21 -5.58 11.89
C THR A 94 1.27 -6.26 11.02
N PHE A 95 0.97 -6.53 9.74
CA PHE A 95 1.91 -7.19 8.84
C PHE A 95 3.11 -6.31 8.48
N MET A 96 2.96 -5.00 8.51
CA MET A 96 4.07 -4.06 8.31
C MET A 96 5.01 -3.97 9.51
N ASN A 97 4.48 -4.06 10.74
CA ASN A 97 5.27 -3.87 11.97
C ASN A 97 5.69 -5.18 12.65
N SER A 98 5.12 -6.32 12.24
CA SER A 98 5.51 -7.63 12.78
C SER A 98 6.92 -8.01 12.34
N THR A 99 7.64 -8.64 13.25
CA THR A 99 9.00 -9.17 13.03
C THR A 99 9.09 -10.66 13.36
N THR A 100 8.03 -11.23 13.93
CA THR A 100 7.96 -12.62 14.40
C THR A 100 7.23 -13.53 13.43
N ALA A 101 6.47 -12.97 12.49
CA ALA A 101 5.59 -13.71 11.59
C ALA A 101 6.17 -13.96 10.19
N GLY A 102 7.48 -13.76 10.04
CA GLY A 102 8.20 -13.89 8.77
C GLY A 102 8.39 -12.55 8.04
N PRO A 103 8.95 -12.57 6.83
CA PRO A 103 9.20 -11.35 6.07
C PRO A 103 7.90 -10.64 5.68
N ASN A 104 7.87 -9.31 5.82
CA ASN A 104 6.68 -8.49 5.54
C ASN A 104 6.11 -8.73 4.13
N HIS A 105 6.96 -8.88 3.10
CA HIS A 105 6.50 -9.13 1.74
C HIS A 105 5.67 -10.42 1.64
N SER A 106 6.06 -11.49 2.36
CA SER A 106 5.31 -12.75 2.39
C SER A 106 3.94 -12.58 3.05
N LEU A 107 3.86 -11.76 4.11
CA LEU A 107 2.60 -11.44 4.78
C LEU A 107 1.66 -10.63 3.88
N PHE A 108 2.21 -9.66 3.14
CA PHE A 108 1.44 -8.87 2.17
C PHE A 108 0.96 -9.73 0.99
N ILE A 109 1.78 -10.66 0.49
CA ILE A 109 1.37 -11.62 -0.55
C ILE A 109 0.23 -12.51 -0.04
N LYS A 110 0.30 -13.01 1.20
CA LYS A 110 -0.81 -13.76 1.82
C LYS A 110 -2.09 -12.94 1.86
N LEU A 111 -1.99 -11.68 2.30
CA LEU A 111 -3.15 -10.78 2.36
C LEU A 111 -3.73 -10.50 0.97
N PHE A 112 -2.86 -10.34 -0.04
CA PHE A 112 -3.27 -10.18 -1.43
C PHE A 112 -4.03 -11.41 -1.93
N GLN A 113 -3.53 -12.62 -1.69
CA GLN A 113 -4.19 -13.86 -2.08
C GLN A 113 -5.57 -14.03 -1.41
N HIS A 114 -5.67 -13.62 -0.16
CA HIS A 114 -6.93 -13.59 0.57
C HIS A 114 -7.97 -12.68 -0.10
N TYR A 115 -7.63 -11.42 -0.36
CA TYR A 115 -8.56 -10.51 -1.07
C TYR A 115 -8.82 -10.94 -2.51
N ASN A 116 -7.87 -11.61 -3.18
CA ASN A 116 -8.11 -12.17 -4.51
C ASN A 116 -9.13 -13.32 -4.48
N THR A 117 -9.11 -14.12 -3.41
CA THR A 117 -10.12 -15.16 -3.16
C THR A 117 -11.50 -14.54 -2.94
N ILE A 118 -11.58 -13.45 -2.15
CA ILE A 118 -12.82 -12.69 -1.98
C ILE A 118 -13.28 -12.10 -3.33
N LYS A 119 -12.39 -11.50 -4.13
CA LYS A 119 -12.73 -10.95 -5.46
C LYS A 119 -13.39 -12.01 -6.35
N LYS A 120 -12.83 -13.22 -6.41
CA LYS A 120 -13.39 -14.35 -7.18
C LYS A 120 -14.79 -14.70 -6.69
N TYR A 121 -14.97 -14.85 -5.38
CA TYR A 121 -16.29 -15.10 -4.79
C TYR A 121 -17.32 -14.01 -5.18
N LEU A 122 -16.97 -12.74 -5.04
CA LEU A 122 -17.87 -11.61 -5.38
C LEU A 122 -18.21 -11.53 -6.88
N SER A 123 -17.37 -12.09 -7.75
CA SER A 123 -17.66 -12.13 -9.20
C SER A 123 -18.72 -13.16 -9.56
N GLU A 124 -18.85 -14.23 -8.76
CA GLU A 124 -19.80 -15.32 -8.96
C GLU A 124 -21.05 -15.17 -8.07
N PHE A 125 -20.97 -14.33 -7.03
CA PHE A 125 -22.05 -14.11 -6.09
C PHE A 125 -23.25 -13.41 -6.74
N SER A 126 -24.44 -13.97 -6.53
CA SER A 126 -25.70 -13.49 -7.13
C SER A 126 -26.58 -12.66 -6.19
N GLY A 127 -26.15 -12.41 -4.95
CA GLY A 127 -26.90 -11.57 -4.01
C GLY A 127 -26.66 -10.08 -4.21
N GLU A 128 -27.52 -9.24 -3.64
CA GLU A 128 -27.42 -7.77 -3.81
C GLU A 128 -26.48 -7.11 -2.79
N THR A 129 -26.34 -7.71 -1.61
CA THR A 129 -25.61 -7.16 -0.46
C THR A 129 -24.68 -8.22 0.11
N VAL A 130 -23.51 -7.79 0.58
CA VAL A 130 -22.52 -8.64 1.26
C VAL A 130 -22.05 -8.02 2.57
N PHE A 131 -21.54 -8.85 3.47
CA PHE A 131 -20.95 -8.45 4.74
C PHE A 131 -19.43 -8.39 4.60
N LEU A 132 -18.90 -7.20 4.33
CA LEU A 132 -17.47 -6.93 4.20
C LEU A 132 -17.03 -6.02 5.36
N ASN A 133 -16.94 -6.63 6.54
CA ASN A 133 -16.84 -5.96 7.84
C ASN A 133 -15.42 -5.53 8.23
N ASP A 134 -14.50 -5.47 7.29
CA ASP A 134 -13.10 -5.10 7.52
C ASP A 134 -12.85 -3.60 7.30
N ARG A 135 -13.91 -2.79 7.34
CA ARG A 135 -13.79 -1.33 7.48
C ARG A 135 -13.71 -0.94 8.96
N SER A 136 -13.05 0.18 9.23
CA SER A 136 -12.89 0.72 10.57
C SER A 136 -14.17 1.36 11.13
N ARG A 137 -15.21 1.57 10.31
CA ARG A 137 -16.48 2.16 10.77
C ARG A 137 -17.58 1.09 10.92
N PRO A 138 -18.27 1.01 12.07
CA PRO A 138 -19.35 0.04 12.31
C PRO A 138 -20.56 0.19 11.39
N THR A 139 -20.81 1.38 10.85
CA THR A 139 -21.92 1.64 9.92
C THR A 139 -21.73 0.99 8.54
N GLU A 140 -20.57 0.37 8.30
CA GLU A 140 -20.17 -0.16 7.00
C GLU A 140 -20.02 -1.69 7.01
N VAL A 141 -20.73 -2.36 7.92
CA VAL A 141 -20.76 -3.83 8.06
C VAL A 141 -21.31 -4.47 6.77
N SER A 142 -22.53 -4.15 6.39
CA SER A 142 -23.09 -4.60 5.09
C SER A 142 -22.96 -3.52 4.03
N MET A 143 -22.64 -3.91 2.79
CA MET A 143 -22.60 -2.98 1.65
C MET A 143 -23.15 -3.62 0.37
N PRO A 144 -23.62 -2.80 -0.60
CA PRO A 144 -24.01 -3.29 -1.92
C PRO A 144 -22.87 -4.06 -2.61
N LEU A 145 -23.20 -5.09 -3.38
CA LEU A 145 -22.22 -5.96 -4.05
C LEU A 145 -21.23 -5.18 -4.92
N ASP A 146 -21.69 -4.18 -5.66
CA ASP A 146 -20.81 -3.37 -6.52
C ASP A 146 -19.84 -2.51 -5.70
N GLU A 147 -20.28 -1.99 -4.54
CA GLU A 147 -19.39 -1.29 -3.61
C GLU A 147 -18.35 -2.24 -3.02
N ALA A 148 -18.74 -3.47 -2.67
CA ALA A 148 -17.81 -4.48 -2.18
C ALA A 148 -16.77 -4.87 -3.23
N ARG A 149 -17.17 -5.07 -4.49
CA ARG A 149 -16.25 -5.33 -5.61
C ARG A 149 -15.22 -4.21 -5.77
N ASN A 150 -15.68 -2.96 -5.75
CA ASN A 150 -14.79 -1.79 -5.81
C ASN A 150 -13.85 -1.70 -4.61
N THR A 151 -14.37 -1.98 -3.41
CA THR A 151 -13.58 -1.97 -2.16
C THR A 151 -12.48 -3.02 -2.19
N VAL A 152 -12.81 -4.27 -2.57
CA VAL A 152 -11.85 -5.36 -2.67
C VAL A 152 -10.82 -5.08 -3.78
N GLN A 153 -11.24 -4.54 -4.92
CA GLN A 153 -10.30 -4.14 -5.98
C GLN A 153 -9.32 -3.06 -5.50
N ALA A 154 -9.80 -2.02 -4.80
CA ALA A 154 -8.94 -0.96 -4.28
C ALA A 154 -7.92 -1.50 -3.25
N ARG A 155 -8.29 -2.48 -2.43
CA ARG A 155 -7.37 -3.16 -1.50
C ARG A 155 -6.32 -3.96 -2.24
N LEU A 156 -6.73 -4.68 -3.27
CA LEU A 156 -5.83 -5.44 -4.13
C LEU A 156 -4.81 -4.52 -4.83
N ASP A 157 -5.28 -3.42 -5.41
CA ASP A 157 -4.43 -2.39 -6.02
C ASP A 157 -3.39 -1.88 -5.01
N TYR A 158 -3.84 -1.47 -3.83
CA TYR A 158 -2.97 -0.99 -2.75
C TYR A 158 -1.93 -2.04 -2.32
N LEU A 159 -2.35 -3.29 -2.14
CA LEU A 159 -1.46 -4.39 -1.77
C LEU A 159 -0.43 -4.67 -2.86
N ALA A 160 -0.82 -4.66 -4.14
CA ALA A 160 0.10 -4.85 -5.25
C ALA A 160 1.18 -3.78 -5.29
N GLU A 161 0.80 -2.50 -5.14
CA GLU A 161 1.75 -1.37 -5.10
C GLU A 161 2.74 -1.50 -3.93
N ASN A 162 2.26 -1.90 -2.75
CA ASN A 162 3.10 -2.12 -1.57
C ASN A 162 4.04 -3.32 -1.74
N ILE A 163 3.56 -4.45 -2.25
CA ILE A 163 4.38 -5.64 -2.51
C ILE A 163 5.47 -5.29 -3.52
N ALA A 164 5.12 -4.62 -4.62
CA ALA A 164 6.07 -4.19 -5.65
C ALA A 164 7.16 -3.28 -5.05
N SER A 165 6.76 -2.30 -4.24
CA SER A 165 7.66 -1.37 -3.57
C SER A 165 8.58 -2.05 -2.56
N LEU A 166 8.06 -2.96 -1.74
CA LEU A 166 8.83 -3.72 -0.75
C LEU A 166 9.84 -4.66 -1.41
N LEU A 167 9.43 -5.40 -2.44
CA LEU A 167 10.32 -6.32 -3.15
C LEU A 167 11.39 -5.57 -3.94
N TYR A 168 11.05 -4.47 -4.60
CA TYR A 168 12.04 -3.64 -5.28
C TYR A 168 13.05 -3.04 -4.30
N SER A 169 12.58 -2.37 -3.24
CA SER A 169 13.47 -1.70 -2.26
C SER A 169 14.36 -2.66 -1.48
N SER A 170 13.95 -3.92 -1.32
CA SER A 170 14.76 -4.98 -0.71
C SER A 170 15.66 -5.74 -1.70
N GLY A 171 15.67 -5.35 -2.98
CA GLY A 171 16.50 -5.97 -4.02
C GLY A 171 16.03 -7.35 -4.48
N GLN A 172 14.81 -7.77 -4.11
CA GLN A 172 14.23 -9.07 -4.43
C GLN A 172 13.59 -9.09 -5.83
N HIS A 173 14.36 -8.70 -6.85
CA HIS A 173 13.84 -8.48 -8.20
C HIS A 173 13.24 -9.73 -8.85
N GLN A 174 13.82 -10.91 -8.60
CA GLN A 174 13.28 -12.16 -9.16
C GLN A 174 11.89 -12.46 -8.58
N LEU A 175 11.72 -12.31 -7.26
CA LEU A 175 10.45 -12.53 -6.60
C LEU A 175 9.40 -11.50 -7.03
N LEU A 176 9.84 -10.26 -7.26
CA LEU A 176 9.00 -9.20 -7.83
C LEU A 176 8.47 -9.58 -9.22
N LEU A 177 9.33 -9.98 -10.14
CA LEU A 177 8.91 -10.38 -11.50
C LEU A 177 7.98 -11.62 -11.46
N THR A 178 8.26 -12.58 -10.58
CA THR A 178 7.35 -13.72 -10.34
C THR A 178 6.00 -13.25 -9.82
N PHE A 179 5.97 -12.34 -8.83
CA PHE A 179 4.71 -11.78 -8.32
C PHE A 179 3.90 -11.08 -9.42
N LEU A 180 4.54 -10.24 -10.23
CA LEU A 180 3.87 -9.53 -11.32
C LEU A 180 3.31 -10.50 -12.38
N THR A 181 4.07 -11.53 -12.72
CA THR A 181 3.66 -12.55 -13.71
C THR A 181 2.49 -13.38 -13.20
N ASP A 182 2.62 -13.95 -12.00
CA ASP A 182 1.69 -14.95 -11.48
C ASP A 182 0.38 -14.33 -10.96
N PHE A 183 0.40 -13.06 -10.54
CA PHE A 183 -0.73 -12.43 -9.86
C PHE A 183 -1.27 -11.16 -10.53
N CYS A 184 -0.47 -10.43 -11.32
CA CYS A 184 -0.86 -9.11 -11.81
C CYS A 184 -1.06 -9.03 -13.33
N LEU A 185 -0.57 -9.99 -14.11
CA LEU A 185 -0.51 -9.87 -15.58
C LEU A 185 -1.88 -10.02 -16.27
N GLU A 186 -2.82 -10.79 -15.69
CA GLU A 186 -4.12 -11.09 -16.31
C GLU A 186 -5.27 -10.31 -15.67
N ASN A 187 -5.66 -9.17 -16.26
CA ASN A 187 -6.86 -8.38 -15.90
C ASN A 187 -7.02 -8.17 -14.38
N PHE A 188 -5.90 -8.07 -13.68
CA PHE A 188 -5.87 -7.96 -12.23
C PHE A 188 -6.54 -6.67 -11.77
N THR A 189 -6.34 -5.57 -12.51
CA THR A 189 -6.90 -4.26 -12.23
C THR A 189 -7.15 -3.46 -13.51
N THR A 190 -8.10 -2.53 -13.45
CA THR A 190 -8.32 -1.50 -14.47
C THR A 190 -7.84 -0.12 -13.99
N ASN A 191 -7.23 -0.04 -12.81
CA ASN A 191 -6.72 1.19 -12.25
C ASN A 191 -5.44 1.61 -12.97
N GLU A 192 -5.55 2.64 -13.79
CA GLU A 192 -4.45 3.11 -14.63
C GLU A 192 -3.22 3.61 -13.84
N THR A 193 -3.44 4.12 -12.62
CA THR A 193 -2.34 4.51 -11.72
C THR A 193 -1.57 3.28 -11.26
N THR A 194 -2.27 2.25 -10.80
CA THR A 194 -1.66 0.98 -10.38
C THR A 194 -0.95 0.31 -11.55
N LEU A 195 -1.58 0.21 -12.71
CA LEU A 195 -0.95 -0.30 -13.94
C LEU A 195 0.34 0.46 -14.27
N SER A 196 0.30 1.80 -14.23
CA SER A 196 1.49 2.63 -14.44
C SER A 196 2.58 2.36 -13.41
N GLN A 197 2.25 2.20 -12.14
CA GLN A 197 3.24 1.90 -11.10
C GLN A 197 3.88 0.52 -11.30
N LEU A 198 3.09 -0.53 -11.52
CA LEU A 198 3.59 -1.88 -11.75
C LEU A 198 4.47 -1.94 -13.00
N GLY A 199 4.07 -1.27 -14.08
CA GLY A 199 4.87 -1.17 -15.30
C GLY A 199 6.20 -0.44 -15.08
N ARG A 200 6.22 0.65 -14.31
CA ARG A 200 7.46 1.38 -13.95
C ARG A 200 8.41 0.51 -13.12
N VAL A 201 7.87 -0.30 -12.22
CA VAL A 201 8.66 -1.22 -11.40
C VAL A 201 9.22 -2.37 -12.25
N ALA A 202 8.43 -2.96 -13.14
CA ALA A 202 8.90 -3.96 -14.11
C ALA A 202 10.02 -3.40 -15.00
N LEU A 203 9.83 -2.18 -15.51
CA LEU A 203 10.82 -1.46 -16.31
C LEU A 203 12.13 -1.23 -15.53
N ALA A 204 12.04 -0.85 -14.26
CA ALA A 204 13.21 -0.68 -13.40
C ALA A 204 13.94 -2.00 -13.09
N CYS A 205 13.25 -3.13 -13.19
CA CYS A 205 13.85 -4.46 -13.13
C CYS A 205 14.44 -4.93 -14.48
N GLY A 206 14.31 -4.13 -15.54
CA GLY A 206 14.80 -4.44 -16.88
C GLY A 206 13.83 -5.24 -17.75
N ASP A 207 12.59 -5.47 -17.30
CA ASP A 207 11.58 -6.19 -18.09
C ASP A 207 10.71 -5.22 -18.90
N ASN A 208 11.21 -4.84 -20.06
CA ASN A 208 10.53 -3.92 -20.98
C ASN A 208 9.22 -4.50 -21.54
N GLN A 209 9.14 -5.82 -21.70
CA GLN A 209 7.97 -6.49 -22.27
C GLN A 209 6.82 -6.44 -21.26
N MET A 210 7.08 -6.81 -20.01
CA MET A 210 6.09 -6.74 -18.94
C MET A 210 5.66 -5.30 -18.66
N ALA A 211 6.60 -4.36 -18.67
CA ALA A 211 6.27 -2.93 -18.55
C ALA A 211 5.30 -2.47 -19.65
N SER A 212 5.56 -2.89 -20.89
CA SER A 212 4.70 -2.57 -22.04
C SER A 212 3.31 -3.18 -21.93
N THR A 213 3.18 -4.39 -21.37
CA THR A 213 1.89 -5.01 -21.06
C THR A 213 1.08 -4.13 -20.11
N PHE A 214 1.66 -3.70 -18.97
CA PHE A 214 0.95 -2.84 -18.03
C PHE A 214 0.61 -1.45 -18.59
N PHE A 215 1.53 -0.86 -19.37
CA PHE A 215 1.29 0.46 -19.97
C PHE A 215 0.25 0.43 -21.09
N GLY A 216 0.05 -0.71 -21.76
CA GLY A 216 -0.86 -0.84 -22.90
C GLY A 216 -2.32 -0.49 -22.57
N ASP A 217 -2.75 -0.68 -21.32
CA ASP A 217 -4.12 -0.42 -20.87
C ASP A 217 -4.31 0.99 -20.27
N VAL A 218 -3.25 1.78 -20.16
CA VAL A 218 -3.30 3.16 -19.65
C VAL A 218 -3.78 4.10 -20.76
N LYS A 219 -4.88 4.81 -20.51
CA LYS A 219 -5.55 5.72 -21.47
C LYS A 219 -5.33 7.18 -21.13
N ASP A 220 -5.12 7.51 -19.86
CA ASP A 220 -4.84 8.84 -19.38
C ASP A 220 -3.53 9.41 -19.96
N GLU A 221 -3.64 10.54 -20.64
CA GLU A 221 -2.53 11.14 -21.38
C GLU A 221 -1.39 11.63 -20.47
N GLY A 222 -1.70 12.07 -19.24
CA GLY A 222 -0.67 12.45 -18.28
C GLY A 222 0.12 11.24 -17.76
N LEU A 223 -0.56 10.13 -17.46
CA LEU A 223 0.08 8.87 -17.10
C LEU A 223 0.88 8.27 -18.26
N LYS A 224 0.35 8.31 -19.50
CA LYS A 224 1.10 7.89 -20.70
C LYS A 224 2.38 8.69 -20.87
N SER A 225 2.30 10.02 -20.75
CA SER A 225 3.46 10.91 -20.85
C SER A 225 4.48 10.59 -19.76
N ALA A 226 4.03 10.34 -18.53
CA ALA A 226 4.92 9.93 -17.44
C ALA A 226 5.58 8.57 -17.73
N ASN A 227 4.82 7.57 -18.16
CA ASN A 227 5.33 6.23 -18.46
C ASN A 227 6.34 6.26 -19.61
N GLN A 228 6.08 7.06 -20.64
CA GLN A 228 7.04 7.30 -21.73
C GLN A 228 8.31 7.97 -21.20
N GLY A 229 8.18 8.94 -20.29
CA GLY A 229 9.31 9.55 -19.59
C GLY A 229 10.19 8.52 -18.89
N TYR A 230 9.59 7.53 -18.22
CA TYR A 230 10.34 6.44 -17.58
C TYR A 230 11.03 5.53 -18.61
N ILE A 231 10.37 5.18 -19.71
CA ILE A 231 10.97 4.41 -20.81
C ILE A 231 12.21 5.12 -21.34
N SER A 232 12.08 6.42 -21.65
CA SER A 232 13.19 7.25 -22.11
C SER A 232 14.30 7.33 -21.07
N PHE A 233 13.96 7.45 -19.78
CA PHE A 233 14.92 7.53 -18.70
C PHE A 233 15.77 6.27 -18.58
N TYR A 234 15.15 5.09 -18.51
CA TYR A 234 15.87 3.82 -18.43
C TYR A 234 16.59 3.45 -19.73
N SER A 235 16.19 4.04 -20.86
CA SER A 235 16.91 3.97 -22.14
C SER A 235 18.04 4.99 -22.27
N SER A 236 18.38 5.72 -21.20
CA SER A 236 19.39 6.78 -21.17
C SER A 236 19.10 7.99 -22.09
N ALA A 237 17.88 8.14 -22.56
CA ALA A 237 17.40 9.30 -23.34
C ALA A 237 16.92 10.42 -22.41
N PHE A 238 17.79 10.88 -21.49
CA PHE A 238 17.43 11.77 -20.37
C PHE A 238 16.80 13.11 -20.78
N GLN A 239 17.19 13.66 -21.92
CA GLN A 239 16.59 14.90 -22.43
C GLN A 239 15.14 14.69 -22.89
N SER A 240 14.84 13.55 -23.50
CA SER A 240 13.47 13.16 -23.88
C SER A 240 12.64 12.86 -22.63
N ALA A 241 13.22 12.09 -21.71
CA ALA A 241 12.59 11.77 -20.42
C ALA A 241 12.14 13.02 -19.67
N ARG A 242 13.00 14.05 -19.60
CA ARG A 242 12.67 15.32 -18.94
C ARG A 242 11.47 16.01 -19.60
N LYS A 243 11.43 16.08 -20.94
CA LYS A 243 10.31 16.71 -21.66
C LYS A 243 9.01 15.97 -21.41
N GLU A 244 9.06 14.64 -21.40
CA GLU A 244 7.91 13.76 -21.16
C GLU A 244 7.40 13.89 -19.72
N PHE A 245 8.30 13.94 -18.73
CA PHE A 245 7.94 14.20 -17.33
C PHE A 245 7.33 15.59 -17.13
N GLN A 246 7.84 16.62 -17.81
CA GLN A 246 7.25 17.96 -17.77
C GLN A 246 5.84 18.00 -18.39
N ALA A 247 5.64 17.28 -19.51
CA ALA A 247 4.34 17.17 -20.16
C ALA A 247 3.31 16.42 -19.29
N ALA A 248 3.77 15.48 -18.46
CA ALA A 248 2.91 14.75 -17.53
C ALA A 248 2.35 15.59 -16.36
N GLY A 249 2.92 16.78 -16.10
CA GLY A 249 2.52 17.64 -14.98
C GLY A 249 2.60 16.92 -13.63
N GLU A 250 1.53 17.00 -12.84
CA GLU A 250 1.44 16.38 -11.51
C GLU A 250 1.52 14.84 -11.52
N LYS A 251 1.34 14.21 -12.69
CA LYS A 251 1.43 12.75 -12.85
C LYS A 251 2.84 12.26 -13.15
N GLY A 252 3.76 13.19 -13.43
CA GLY A 252 5.19 12.92 -13.55
C GLY A 252 5.87 12.79 -12.19
N PRO A 253 7.15 12.36 -12.17
CA PRO A 253 7.93 12.34 -10.93
C PRO A 253 8.13 13.76 -10.39
N ALA A 254 7.98 13.92 -9.07
CA ALA A 254 8.23 15.19 -8.38
C ALA A 254 9.68 15.70 -8.54
N ASN A 255 10.63 14.81 -8.85
CA ASN A 255 12.04 15.13 -9.08
C ASN A 255 12.45 14.90 -10.55
N SER A 256 11.70 15.45 -11.50
CA SER A 256 12.05 15.36 -12.93
C SER A 256 13.44 15.92 -13.27
N ASP A 257 13.96 16.82 -12.43
CA ASP A 257 15.31 17.39 -12.55
C ASP A 257 16.43 16.38 -12.27
N ALA A 258 16.12 15.20 -11.73
CA ALA A 258 17.05 14.08 -11.67
C ALA A 258 17.62 13.71 -13.06
N CYS A 259 16.90 13.99 -14.15
CA CYS A 259 17.42 13.78 -15.51
C CYS A 259 18.67 14.65 -15.80
N LEU A 260 18.75 15.86 -15.23
CA LEU A 260 19.89 16.77 -15.42
C LEU A 260 21.18 16.21 -14.84
N LYS A 261 21.08 15.49 -13.71
CA LYS A 261 22.19 14.78 -13.08
C LYS A 261 22.85 13.81 -14.05
N TYR A 262 22.05 13.00 -14.76
CA TYR A 262 22.55 12.00 -15.70
C TYR A 262 22.97 12.57 -17.05
N MET A 263 22.58 13.82 -17.36
CA MET A 263 23.09 14.57 -18.51
C MET A 263 24.42 15.29 -18.24
N GLY A 264 24.95 15.24 -17.00
CA GLY A 264 26.14 16.00 -16.60
C GLY A 264 25.92 17.52 -16.57
N GLN A 265 24.66 17.98 -16.60
CA GLN A 265 24.28 19.39 -16.60
C GLN A 265 23.98 19.85 -15.16
N PHE A 266 25.01 19.94 -14.34
CA PHE A 266 24.90 20.56 -13.02
C PHE A 266 25.03 22.08 -13.15
N THR A 267 24.09 22.84 -12.58
CA THR A 267 24.22 24.29 -12.38
C THR A 267 24.91 24.62 -11.05
N THR A 268 25.26 23.64 -10.22
CA THR A 268 26.00 23.83 -8.96
C THR A 268 26.94 22.67 -8.69
N ASP A 269 28.23 22.99 -8.53
CA ASP A 269 29.21 22.14 -7.87
C ASP A 269 28.86 22.07 -6.37
N PRO A 270 28.60 20.88 -5.78
CA PRO A 270 28.29 20.76 -4.36
C PRO A 270 29.43 21.24 -3.44
N SER A 271 30.64 21.40 -3.97
CA SER A 271 31.78 21.93 -3.24
C SER A 271 31.84 23.47 -3.19
N GLU A 272 31.01 24.16 -4.00
CA GLU A 272 31.03 25.63 -4.09
C GLU A 272 29.83 26.33 -3.40
N SER A 273 28.81 25.60 -2.94
CA SER A 273 27.72 26.23 -2.17
C SER A 273 28.15 26.43 -0.71
N THR A 274 28.76 27.58 -0.45
CA THR A 274 28.93 28.10 0.91
C THR A 274 27.57 28.23 1.61
N ALA A 275 27.44 27.53 2.73
CA ALA A 275 26.45 27.79 3.79
C ALA A 275 24.97 27.89 3.37
N VAL A 276 24.42 26.88 2.68
CA VAL A 276 22.98 26.59 2.81
C VAL A 276 22.85 25.55 3.91
N LYS A 277 22.20 25.90 5.02
CA LYS A 277 21.80 24.95 6.07
C LYS A 277 21.29 23.69 5.39
N ALA A 278 21.99 22.57 5.58
CA ALA A 278 21.58 21.28 5.03
C ALA A 278 20.11 21.06 5.40
N LYS A 279 19.22 21.25 4.41
CA LYS A 279 17.81 20.93 4.56
C LYS A 279 17.81 19.44 4.88
N LYS A 280 17.29 19.08 6.05
CA LYS A 280 17.22 17.68 6.51
C LYS A 280 16.52 16.93 5.39
N GLN A 281 17.25 16.09 4.65
CA GLN A 281 16.70 15.33 3.53
C GLN A 281 15.41 14.65 4.00
N THR A 282 14.31 14.92 3.32
CA THR A 282 13.02 14.30 3.63
C THR A 282 13.06 12.83 3.20
N ALA A 283 12.09 12.03 3.64
CA ALA A 283 11.95 10.66 3.14
C ALA A 283 11.76 10.64 1.60
N GLU A 284 11.09 11.66 1.05
CA GLU A 284 10.90 11.86 -0.39
C GLU A 284 12.22 12.12 -1.13
N ASP A 285 13.14 12.88 -0.53
CA ASP A 285 14.49 13.12 -1.08
C ASP A 285 15.33 11.83 -1.15
N ARG A 286 15.00 10.82 -0.33
CA ARG A 286 15.67 9.51 -0.29
C ARG A 286 15.01 8.51 -1.24
N THR A 287 13.72 8.65 -1.52
CA THR A 287 13.03 7.93 -2.60
C THR A 287 13.22 8.70 -3.91
N GLN A 288 14.47 8.80 -4.38
CA GLN A 288 14.75 9.45 -5.66
C GLN A 288 14.12 8.63 -6.78
N TRP A 289 12.96 9.09 -7.24
CA TRP A 289 12.38 8.70 -8.51
C TRP A 289 12.79 9.72 -9.58
N PRO A 290 13.16 9.27 -10.80
CA PRO A 290 13.27 7.88 -11.22
C PRO A 290 14.38 7.11 -10.50
N MET A 291 14.09 5.83 -10.20
CA MET A 291 15.03 4.93 -9.53
C MET A 291 16.28 4.77 -10.40
N GLN A 292 17.44 4.58 -9.77
CA GLN A 292 18.71 4.61 -10.50
C GLN A 292 18.74 3.50 -11.58
N PRO A 293 19.10 3.82 -12.84
CA PRO A 293 19.38 2.80 -13.84
C PRO A 293 20.56 1.94 -13.36
N ARG A 294 20.50 0.64 -13.63
CA ARG A 294 21.66 -0.25 -13.44
C ARG A 294 22.61 -0.17 -14.62
#